data_AF-A0AAV6XV06-F1
#
_entry.id   AF-A0AAV6XV06-F1
#
_cell.length_a   1.000
_cell.length_b   1.000
_cell.length_c   1.000
_cell.angle_alpha   90.00
_cell.angle_beta   90.00
_cell.angle_gamma   90.00
#
_symmetry.space_group_name_H-M   'P 1'
#
loop_
_entity.id
_entity.type
_entity.pdbx_description
1 polymer ?
#
loop_
_entity_poly.entity_id
_entity_poly.type
_entity_poly.pdbx_seq_one_letter_code
_entity_poly.pdbx_strand_id
1 'polypeptide(L)'
;MSNIQLMVFEDLEVPSHKTKNIVNYVNQLENAKKLLLVDGDPINEKLKLATQNIHYVNVLPSIGLNVYSILLHDTLVMSRDAVNRIVERMHTPINR
;
A
#
# COMPACT_ATOMS: atom_id res chain seq x y z
N MET A 1 7.29 -2.09 21.51
CA MET A 1 7.47 -1.80 20.07
C MET A 1 6.17 -2.18 19.39
N SER A 2 5.54 -1.27 18.63
CA SER A 2 4.37 -1.62 17.83
C SER A 2 4.84 -2.43 16.62
N ASN A 3 4.39 -3.68 16.50
CA ASN A 3 4.67 -4.48 15.31
C ASN A 3 3.84 -3.94 14.14
N ILE A 4 4.51 -3.58 13.03
CA ILE A 4 3.82 -3.19 11.79
C ILE A 4 3.21 -4.45 11.17
N GLN A 5 1.92 -4.41 10.86
CA GLN A 5 1.24 -5.52 10.21
C GLN A 5 1.47 -5.45 8.70
N LEU A 6 2.10 -6.48 8.14
CA LEU A 6 2.27 -6.63 6.69
C LEU A 6 1.16 -7.54 6.14
N MET A 7 0.46 -7.07 5.09
CA MET A 7 -0.49 -7.86 4.31
C MET A 7 -0.11 -7.81 2.83
N VAL A 8 -0.18 -8.95 2.15
CA VAL A 8 0.09 -9.04 0.72
C VAL A 8 -1.15 -9.55 0.00
N PHE A 9 -1.57 -8.83 -1.03
CA PHE A 9 -2.71 -9.17 -1.88
C PHE A 9 -2.21 -9.48 -3.30
N GLU A 10 -3.02 -10.22 -4.07
CA GLU A 10 -2.71 -10.47 -5.47
C GLU A 10 -2.65 -9.15 -6.26
N ASP A 11 -3.72 -8.36 -6.14
CA ASP A 11 -3.87 -7.02 -6.70
C ASP A 11 -4.58 -6.10 -5.69
N LEU A 12 -4.61 -4.80 -6.00
CA LEU A 12 -5.34 -3.78 -5.25
C LEU A 12 -6.47 -3.16 -6.10
N GLU A 13 -7.08 -3.96 -6.98
CA GLU A 13 -8.18 -3.49 -7.79
C GLU A 13 -9.40 -3.17 -6.94
N VAL A 14 -10.04 -2.04 -7.27
CA VAL A 14 -11.27 -1.60 -6.59
C VAL A 14 -12.44 -1.57 -7.57
N PRO A 15 -13.64 -1.98 -7.14
CA PRO A 15 -14.80 -2.08 -8.04
C PRO A 15 -15.23 -0.71 -8.59
N SER A 16 -14.97 0.38 -7.84
CA SER A 16 -15.20 1.75 -8.29
C SER A 16 -14.33 2.74 -7.50
N HIS A 17 -14.23 3.97 -7.98
CA HIS A 17 -13.52 5.09 -7.34
C HIS A 17 -14.20 5.63 -6.06
N LYS A 18 -15.19 4.91 -5.51
CA LYS A 18 -15.95 5.34 -4.32
C LYS A 18 -15.12 5.08 -3.06
N THR A 19 -14.86 6.14 -2.29
CA THR A 19 -14.16 6.07 -1.00
C THR A 19 -14.82 5.11 -0.01
N LYS A 20 -16.15 4.97 -0.07
CA LYS A 20 -16.92 4.02 0.76
C LYS A 20 -16.40 2.58 0.65
N ASN A 21 -15.91 2.16 -0.51
CA ASN A 21 -15.36 0.81 -0.67
C ASN A 21 -14.11 0.65 0.20
N ILE A 22 -13.16 1.59 0.11
CA ILE A 22 -11.94 1.59 0.92
C ILE A 22 -12.24 1.66 2.41
N VAL A 23 -13.16 2.54 2.83
CA VAL A 23 -13.58 2.64 4.24
C VAL A 23 -14.15 1.32 4.74
N ASN A 24 -15.00 0.65 3.95
CA ASN A 24 -15.55 -0.65 4.31
C ASN A 24 -14.45 -1.72 4.45
N TYR A 25 -13.47 -1.75 3.55
CA TYR A 25 -12.33 -2.67 3.65
C TYR A 25 -11.47 -2.38 4.88
N VAL A 26 -11.16 -1.11 5.16
CA VAL A 26 -10.38 -0.73 6.35
C VAL A 26 -11.10 -1.16 7.63
N ASN A 27 -12.43 -0.98 7.70
CA ASN A 27 -13.22 -1.39 8.86
C ASN A 27 -13.26 -2.91 9.08
N GLN A 28 -12.95 -3.71 8.05
CA GLN A 28 -12.84 -5.17 8.16
C GLN A 28 -11.45 -5.60 8.66
N LEU A 29 -10.44 -4.72 8.59
CA LEU A 29 -9.11 -4.99 9.13
C LEU A 29 -9.11 -4.73 10.63
N GLU A 30 -8.99 -5.79 11.43
CA GLU A 30 -8.87 -5.64 12.87
C GLU A 30 -7.60 -4.84 13.23
N ASN A 31 -7.76 -3.85 14.11
CA ASN A 31 -6.67 -3.04 14.67
C ASN A 31 -5.90 -2.10 13.71
N ALA A 32 -6.33 -1.95 12.45
CA ALA A 32 -5.69 -1.02 11.51
C ALA A 32 -6.14 0.44 11.76
N LYS A 33 -5.20 1.35 12.06
CA LYS A 33 -5.51 2.79 12.25
C LYS A 33 -4.98 3.66 11.13
N LYS A 34 -3.86 3.31 10.53
CA LYS A 34 -3.22 4.03 9.41
C LYS A 34 -2.62 3.04 8.42
N LEU A 35 -3.15 3.04 7.21
CA LEU A 35 -2.76 2.11 6.16
C LEU A 35 -1.84 2.77 5.16
N LEU A 36 -0.74 2.10 4.85
CA LEU A 36 0.08 2.38 3.68
C LEU A 36 -0.19 1.30 2.63
N LEU A 37 -0.85 1.66 1.53
CA LEU A 37 -1.00 0.81 0.37
C LEU A 37 0.18 1.03 -0.57
N VAL A 38 0.81 -0.05 -1.00
CA VAL A 38 1.90 -0.04 -1.97
C VAL A 38 1.51 -0.90 -3.15
N ASP A 39 1.42 -0.29 -4.32
CA ASP A 39 1.09 -0.98 -5.55
C ASP A 39 2.25 -0.96 -6.54
N GLY A 40 2.11 -1.72 -7.62
CA GLY A 40 2.93 -1.61 -8.81
C GLY A 40 2.94 -0.20 -9.38
N ASP A 41 3.84 0.02 -10.35
CA ASP A 41 3.87 1.26 -11.12
C ASP A 41 3.36 0.99 -12.55
N PRO A 42 2.34 1.72 -13.05
CA PRO A 42 1.63 2.84 -12.39
C PRO A 42 0.50 2.39 -11.44
N ILE A 43 0.18 3.22 -10.44
CA ILE A 43 -0.98 3.00 -9.55
C ILE A 43 -2.29 3.07 -10.35
N ASN A 44 -3.22 2.14 -10.11
CA ASN A 44 -4.57 2.15 -10.67
C ASN A 44 -5.33 3.46 -10.35
N GLU A 45 -5.88 4.13 -11.36
CA GLU A 45 -6.56 5.41 -11.21
C GLU A 45 -7.78 5.33 -10.26
N LYS A 46 -8.56 4.25 -10.31
CA LYS A 46 -9.71 4.08 -9.41
C LYS A 46 -9.24 3.95 -7.97
N LEU A 47 -8.15 3.23 -7.72
CA LEU A 47 -7.56 3.09 -6.38
C LEU A 47 -7.08 4.45 -5.86
N LYS A 48 -6.36 5.21 -6.69
CA LYS A 48 -5.91 6.57 -6.37
C LYS A 48 -7.08 7.48 -6.00
N LEU A 49 -8.13 7.52 -6.83
CA LEU A 49 -9.32 8.33 -6.58
C LEU A 49 -10.11 7.87 -5.35
N ALA A 50 -10.18 6.56 -5.10
CA ALA A 50 -10.89 6.00 -3.95
C ALA A 50 -10.17 6.26 -2.62
N THR A 51 -8.87 6.58 -2.63
CA THR A 51 -8.04 6.70 -1.43
C THR A 51 -7.62 8.15 -1.12
N GLN A 52 -7.44 9.01 -2.12
CA GLN A 52 -6.86 10.36 -1.96
C GLN A 52 -7.55 11.28 -0.91
N ASN A 53 -8.82 11.03 -0.58
CA ASN A 53 -9.60 11.82 0.37
C ASN A 53 -9.65 11.20 1.79
N ILE A 54 -9.01 10.06 2.02
CA ILE A 54 -9.06 9.34 3.30
C ILE A 54 -7.77 9.61 4.07
N HIS A 55 -7.86 10.42 5.13
CA HIS A 55 -6.69 10.94 5.86
C HIS A 55 -5.80 9.90 6.55
N TYR A 56 -6.30 8.67 6.75
CA TYR A 56 -5.58 7.56 7.36
C TYR A 56 -5.19 6.46 6.35
N VAL A 57 -5.36 6.70 5.05
CA VAL A 57 -4.94 5.78 3.98
C VAL A 57 -4.04 6.53 3.02
N ASN A 58 -2.81 6.06 2.88
CA ASN A 58 -1.86 6.57 1.91
C ASN A 58 -1.57 5.51 0.85
N VAL A 59 -1.35 5.95 -0.39
CA VAL A 59 -1.00 5.06 -1.51
C VAL A 59 0.31 5.54 -2.12
N LEU A 60 1.26 4.63 -2.30
CA LEU A 60 2.54 4.89 -2.95
C LEU A 60 2.81 3.84 -4.04
N PRO A 61 3.45 4.23 -5.16
CA PRO A 61 4.02 3.23 -6.06
C PRO A 61 5.21 2.56 -5.37
N SER A 62 5.49 1.31 -5.73
CA SER A 62 6.62 0.53 -5.18
C SER A 62 7.96 1.27 -5.22
N ILE A 63 8.21 2.08 -6.26
CA ILE A 63 9.42 2.90 -6.39
C ILE A 63 9.52 4.03 -5.34
N GLY A 64 8.38 4.54 -4.86
CA GLY A 64 8.29 5.59 -3.85
C GLY A 64 8.29 5.09 -2.40
N LEU A 65 8.37 3.77 -2.19
CA LEU A 65 8.39 3.19 -0.86
C LEU A 65 9.63 3.64 -0.08
N ASN A 66 9.42 4.10 1.14
CA ASN A 66 10.47 4.59 2.03
C ASN A 66 10.18 4.23 3.49
N VAL A 67 11.24 4.14 4.30
CA VAL A 67 11.17 3.71 5.71
C VAL A 67 10.32 4.65 6.56
N TYR A 68 10.40 5.96 6.33
CA TYR A 68 9.64 6.94 7.10
C TYR A 68 8.12 6.73 6.93
N SER A 69 7.67 6.54 5.68
CA SER A 69 6.28 6.18 5.40
C SER A 69 5.90 4.88 6.08
N ILE A 70 6.74 3.83 6.03
CA ILE A 70 6.45 2.56 6.70
C ILE A 70 6.26 2.75 8.21
N LEU A 71 7.15 3.50 8.87
CA LEU A 71 7.09 3.72 10.32
C LEU A 71 5.93 4.62 10.77
N LEU A 72 5.37 5.44 9.88
CA LEU A 72 4.23 6.32 10.17
C LEU A 72 2.88 5.59 10.17
N HIS A 73 2.84 4.38 9.62
CA HIS A 73 1.64 3.55 9.45
C HIS A 73 1.74 2.30 10.32
N ASP A 74 0.60 1.79 10.79
CA ASP A 74 0.57 0.54 11.56
C ASP A 74 0.25 -0.68 10.69
N THR A 75 -0.31 -0.46 9.50
CA THR A 75 -0.56 -1.51 8.51
C THR A 75 0.06 -1.16 7.16
N LEU A 76 0.90 -2.06 6.65
CA LEU A 76 1.48 -2.03 5.31
C LEU A 76 0.77 -3.07 4.44
N VAL A 77 0.10 -2.63 3.39
CA VAL A 77 -0.57 -3.50 2.42
C VAL A 77 0.15 -3.39 1.09
N MET A 78 0.53 -4.51 0.49
CA MET A 78 1.28 -4.55 -0.75
C MET A 78 0.60 -5.45 -1.80
N SER A 79 0.62 -5.06 -3.07
CA SER A 79 0.29 -6.00 -4.16
C SER A 79 1.45 -6.96 -4.43
N ARG A 80 1.16 -8.11 -5.04
CA ARG A 80 2.19 -9.07 -5.46
C ARG A 80 3.21 -8.42 -6.40
N ASP A 81 2.75 -7.58 -7.33
CA ASP A 81 3.63 -6.83 -8.24
C ASP A 81 4.60 -5.91 -7.47
N ALA A 82 4.08 -5.17 -6.48
CA ALA A 82 4.93 -4.31 -5.65
C ALA A 82 6.02 -5.10 -4.92
N VAL A 83 5.66 -6.25 -4.33
CA VAL A 83 6.62 -7.14 -3.65
C VAL A 83 7.70 -7.61 -4.61
N ASN A 84 7.31 -8.13 -5.78
CA ASN A 84 8.25 -8.65 -6.78
C ASN A 84 9.27 -7.58 -7.22
N ARG A 85 8.81 -6.37 -7.53
CA ARG A 85 9.68 -5.25 -7.93
C ARG A 85 10.65 -4.84 -6.83
N ILE A 86 10.19 -4.83 -5.58
CA ILE A 86 11.04 -4.49 -4.44
C ILE A 86 12.09 -5.59 -4.23
N VAL A 87 11.71 -6.86 -4.29
CA VAL A 87 12.64 -8.00 -4.16
C VAL A 87 13.69 -7.97 -5.28
N GLU A 88 13.26 -7.77 -6.52
CA GLU A 88 14.17 -7.63 -7.67
C GLU A 88 15.19 -6.51 -7.45
N ARG A 89 14.72 -5.33 -7.02
CA ARG A 89 15.59 -4.19 -6.70
C ARG A 89 16.55 -4.48 -5.54
N MET A 90 16.13 -5.25 -4.54
CA MET A 90 17.00 -5.63 -3.41
C MET A 90 18.06 -6.66 -3.80
N HIS A 91 17.77 -7.53 -4.77
CA HIS A 91 18.73 -8.52 -5.28
C HIS A 91 19.67 -7.95 -6.35
N THR A 92 19.26 -6.89 -7.04
CA THR A 92 20.08 -6.25 -8.06
C THR A 92 21.27 -5.53 -7.41
N PRO A 93 22.52 -5.92 -7.74
CA PRO A 93 23.70 -5.25 -7.19
C PRO A 93 23.73 -3.78 -7.56
N ILE A 94 24.06 -2.93 -6.60
CA ILE A 94 24.31 -1.51 -6.87
C ILE A 94 25.70 -1.40 -7.51
N ASN A 95 25.74 -1.35 -8.84
CA ASN A 95 26.96 -0.97 -9.56
C ASN A 95 27.18 0.53 -9.39
N ARG A 96 28.07 0.89 -8.46
CA ARG A 96 28.57 2.25 -8.28
C ARG A 96 29.85 2.45 -9.07
#